data_AF-A0AA35KNJ5-F1
#
_entry.id   AF-A0AA35KNJ5-F1
#
_cell.length_a   1.000
_cell.length_b   1.000
_cell.length_c   1.000
_cell.angle_alpha   90.00
_cell.angle_beta   90.00
_cell.angle_gamma   90.00
#
_symmetry.space_group_name_H-M   'P 1'
#
loop_
_entity.id
_entity.type
_entity.pdbx_description
1 polymer ?
#
loop_
_entity_poly.entity_id
_entity_poly.type
_entity_poly.pdbx_seq_one_letter_code
_entity_poly.pdbx_strand_id
1 'polypeptide(L)'
;MAESAGLGVLRLPDGDVEGDPAGAAQKLTAALEQKPDDAENYCQRAFAHILLQNYHGAIADAKKSLSLDASNAVAFLRQGVGEYHMKDYDSALKSFREGQQLDSTDTAFTIWIQRCEEAINAGLQNKVDDNQILQHQSKPPKIKHDWYQTESHVIVTIMLKNAKKDDVNIQFSEKELDVFVRLSSEEDYNLKLHFLHSIVPEQSTYKVLSTKIEIKMKKPEAVRWEKLEGHGGSPKLKQFAPVSDATHLYPSSSHYTRNWDKLVVEIKEEEKNEKLEGDAALNKLFQQIYSDGTDEVKRAMNKSFMESGGTVLSTNWSDVGKRKVEVNPPDDMEWKKF
;
A
#
# COMPACT_ATOMS: atom_id res chain seq x y z
N MET A 1 57.56 2.44 -9.66
CA MET A 1 58.73 3.25 -9.28
C MET A 1 58.25 4.28 -8.29
N ALA A 2 58.83 4.27 -7.08
CA ALA A 2 58.53 5.24 -6.05
C ALA A 2 59.25 6.55 -6.40
N GLU A 3 58.49 7.60 -6.69
CA GLU A 3 59.04 8.93 -6.90
C GLU A 3 58.99 9.69 -5.57
N SER A 4 60.16 10.04 -5.06
CA SER A 4 60.34 10.89 -3.90
C SER A 4 59.93 12.32 -4.24
N ALA A 5 58.98 12.89 -3.51
CA ALA A 5 58.70 14.33 -3.53
C ALA A 5 58.44 14.81 -2.10
N GLY A 6 58.95 16.00 -1.78
CA GLY A 6 59.09 16.56 -0.43
C GLY A 6 57.78 16.81 0.33
N LEU A 7 57.88 17.63 1.37
CA LEU A 7 56.81 18.06 2.30
C LEU A 7 55.57 18.71 1.63
N GLY A 8 54.94 18.05 0.67
CA GLY A 8 53.73 18.46 -0.03
C GLY A 8 52.51 17.82 0.60
N VAL A 9 51.44 18.59 0.73
CA VAL A 9 50.09 18.12 1.06
C VAL A 9 49.71 16.99 0.10
N LEU A 10 49.23 15.86 0.62
CA LEU A 10 48.76 14.74 -0.21
C LEU A 10 47.42 15.15 -0.83
N ARG A 11 47.46 15.85 -1.96
CA ARG A 11 46.25 16.20 -2.71
C ARG A 11 45.94 15.10 -3.72
N LEU A 12 44.95 14.25 -3.41
CA LEU A 12 44.43 13.30 -4.38
C LEU A 12 43.42 14.01 -5.30
N PRO A 13 43.50 13.85 -6.63
CA PRO A 13 42.44 14.32 -7.52
C PRO A 13 41.17 13.49 -7.30
N ASP A 14 39.99 14.10 -7.45
CA ASP A 14 38.72 13.42 -7.17
C ASP A 14 38.54 12.13 -7.98
N GLY A 15 39.05 12.07 -9.22
CA GLY A 15 39.00 10.86 -10.06
C GLY A 15 39.81 9.67 -9.51
N ASP A 16 40.89 9.92 -8.77
CA ASP A 16 41.65 8.83 -8.12
C ASP A 16 40.90 8.28 -6.91
N VAL A 17 40.13 9.14 -6.22
CA VAL A 17 39.28 8.74 -5.09
C VAL A 17 38.05 7.98 -5.59
N GLU A 18 37.49 8.36 -6.74
CA GLU A 18 36.37 7.65 -7.37
C GLU A 18 36.77 6.25 -7.88
N GLY A 19 37.99 6.09 -8.38
CA GLY A 19 38.48 4.81 -8.91
C GLY A 19 38.78 3.75 -7.85
N ASP A 20 39.37 4.15 -6.71
CA ASP A 20 39.64 3.27 -5.57
C ASP A 20 39.42 4.02 -4.24
N PRO A 21 38.17 4.13 -3.77
CA PRO A 21 37.85 4.89 -2.57
C PRO A 21 38.40 4.25 -1.30
N ALA A 22 38.58 2.92 -1.28
CA ALA A 22 39.15 2.21 -0.13
C ALA A 22 40.67 2.47 -0.01
N GLY A 23 41.40 2.36 -1.12
CA GLY A 23 42.82 2.71 -1.16
C GLY A 23 43.07 4.18 -0.90
N ALA A 24 42.22 5.07 -1.41
CA ALA A 24 42.28 6.51 -1.13
C ALA A 24 42.10 6.81 0.36
N ALA A 25 41.09 6.22 1.01
CA ALA A 25 40.86 6.40 2.44
C ALA A 25 42.04 5.92 3.31
N GLN A 26 42.71 4.83 2.92
CA GLN A 26 43.91 4.34 3.61
C GLN A 26 45.10 5.30 3.44
N LYS A 27 45.36 5.77 2.21
CA LYS A 27 46.42 6.77 1.94
C LYS A 27 46.20 8.06 2.71
N LEU A 28 44.95 8.56 2.74
CA LEU A 28 44.57 9.77 3.46
C LEU A 28 44.68 9.59 4.98
N THR A 29 44.36 8.40 5.49
CA THR A 29 44.57 8.09 6.93
C THR A 29 46.05 8.11 7.29
N ALA A 30 46.91 7.48 6.49
CA ALA A 30 48.36 7.54 6.70
C ALA A 30 48.91 8.97 6.58
N ALA A 31 48.36 9.80 5.68
CA ALA A 31 48.74 11.21 5.57
C ALA A 31 48.33 12.02 6.81
N LEU A 32 47.14 11.75 7.35
CA LEU A 32 46.62 12.38 8.57
C LEU A 32 47.38 11.94 9.84
N GLU A 33 47.95 10.73 9.87
CA GLU A 33 48.87 10.32 10.95
C GLU A 33 50.14 11.17 10.97
N GLN A 34 50.63 11.61 9.80
CA GLN A 34 51.80 12.48 9.69
C GLN A 34 51.47 13.95 9.90
N LYS A 35 50.28 14.39 9.46
CA LYS A 35 49.79 15.77 9.58
C LYS A 35 48.32 15.77 10.03
N PRO A 36 48.06 15.77 11.34
CA PRO A 36 46.71 15.63 11.88
C PRO A 36 45.82 16.88 11.74
N ASP A 37 46.39 18.01 11.34
CA ASP A 37 45.70 19.31 11.23
C ASP A 37 45.48 19.76 9.77
N ASP A 38 45.45 18.80 8.83
CA ASP A 38 45.24 19.07 7.40
C ASP A 38 43.76 18.98 7.02
N ALA A 39 43.10 20.14 6.91
CA ALA A 39 41.68 20.25 6.59
C ALA A 39 41.32 19.57 5.25
N GLU A 40 42.17 19.72 4.23
CA GLU A 40 41.90 19.18 2.89
C GLU A 40 41.91 17.65 2.91
N ASN A 41 42.84 17.02 3.63
CA ASN A 41 42.89 15.56 3.73
C ASN A 41 41.66 15.00 4.46
N TYR A 42 41.15 15.66 5.50
CA TYR A 42 39.88 15.28 6.12
C TYR A 42 38.72 15.44 5.14
N CYS A 43 38.67 16.55 4.40
CA CYS A 43 37.64 16.76 3.38
C CYS A 43 37.68 15.63 2.34
N GLN A 44 38.85 15.29 1.80
CA GLN A 44 39.02 14.22 0.81
C GLN A 44 38.69 12.84 1.38
N ARG A 45 39.02 12.59 2.65
CA ARG A 45 38.68 11.32 3.31
C ARG A 45 37.18 11.20 3.54
N ALA A 46 36.50 12.31 3.83
CA ALA A 46 35.04 12.34 3.89
C ALA A 46 34.41 11.94 2.55
N PHE A 47 34.98 12.39 1.42
CA PHE A 47 34.51 11.98 0.09
C PHE A 47 34.68 10.49 -0.15
N ALA A 48 35.86 9.94 0.15
CA ALA A 48 36.12 8.50 0.07
C ALA A 48 35.11 7.72 0.94
N HIS A 49 34.82 8.20 2.15
CA HIS A 49 33.83 7.59 3.03
C HIS A 49 32.40 7.67 2.49
N ILE A 50 32.00 8.75 1.81
CA ILE A 50 30.70 8.84 1.13
C ILE A 50 30.59 7.76 0.04
N LEU A 51 31.64 7.59 -0.78
CA LEU A 51 31.67 6.58 -1.84
C LEU A 51 31.63 5.15 -1.28
N LEU A 52 32.24 4.94 -0.10
CA LEU A 52 32.18 3.67 0.64
C LEU A 52 30.88 3.49 1.45
N GLN A 53 29.93 4.43 1.36
CA GLN A 53 28.68 4.47 2.14
C GLN A 53 28.90 4.49 3.66
N ASN A 54 30.09 4.86 4.13
CA ASN A 54 30.38 5.09 5.54
C ASN A 54 30.03 6.53 5.92
N TYR A 55 28.73 6.82 5.99
CA TYR A 55 28.24 8.18 6.21
C TYR A 55 28.60 8.76 7.58
N HIS A 56 28.70 7.93 8.63
CA HIS A 56 29.15 8.39 9.94
C HIS A 56 30.60 8.88 9.91
N GLY A 57 31.50 8.11 9.27
CA GLY A 57 32.89 8.52 9.07
C GLY A 57 33.00 9.79 8.23
N ALA A 58 32.21 9.88 7.16
CA ALA A 58 32.17 11.07 6.31
C ALA A 58 31.77 12.34 7.07
N ILE A 59 30.71 12.28 7.89
CA ILE A 59 30.26 13.42 8.69
C ILE A 59 31.32 13.83 9.71
N ALA A 60 31.97 12.86 10.37
CA ALA A 60 33.00 13.14 11.36
C ALA A 60 34.21 13.85 10.73
N ASP A 61 34.68 13.36 9.58
CA ASP A 61 35.79 13.95 8.85
C ASP A 61 35.42 15.32 8.25
N ALA A 62 34.23 15.48 7.70
CA ALA A 62 33.77 16.77 7.19
C ALA A 62 33.69 17.83 8.31
N LYS A 63 33.16 17.47 9.49
CA LYS A 63 33.14 18.36 10.66
C LYS A 63 34.55 18.69 11.15
N LYS A 64 35.48 17.72 11.13
CA LYS A 64 36.87 17.97 11.49
C LYS A 64 37.54 18.93 10.50
N SER A 65 37.30 18.75 9.20
CA SER A 65 37.73 19.70 8.15
C SER A 65 37.21 21.10 8.43
N LEU A 66 35.91 21.26 8.71
CA LEU A 66 35.29 22.56 9.00
C LEU A 66 35.80 23.21 10.29
N SER A 67 36.21 22.40 11.28
CA SER A 67 36.84 22.93 12.50
C SER A 67 38.24 23.52 12.26
N LEU A 68 38.93 23.05 11.21
CA LEU A 68 40.26 23.52 10.80
C LEU A 68 40.16 24.64 9.77
N ASP A 69 39.21 24.56 8.85
CA ASP A 69 38.88 25.57 7.85
C ASP A 69 37.36 25.72 7.69
N ALA A 70 36.82 26.76 8.33
CA ALA A 70 35.39 27.08 8.30
C ALA A 70 34.92 27.66 6.94
N SER A 71 35.84 27.99 6.04
CA SER A 71 35.53 28.56 4.72
C SER A 71 35.44 27.52 3.61
N ASN A 72 35.64 26.23 3.94
CA ASN A 72 35.61 25.14 2.98
C ASN A 72 34.17 24.74 2.61
N ALA A 73 33.64 25.33 1.54
CA ALA A 73 32.31 25.00 1.01
C ALA A 73 32.15 23.50 0.66
N VAL A 74 33.21 22.87 0.12
CA VAL A 74 33.19 21.45 -0.26
C VAL A 74 33.01 20.54 0.97
N ALA A 75 33.58 20.91 2.12
CA ALA A 75 33.38 20.17 3.36
C ALA A 75 31.92 20.25 3.85
N PHE A 76 31.25 21.39 3.72
CA PHE A 76 29.80 21.51 3.98
C PHE A 76 28.97 20.64 3.03
N LEU A 77 29.33 20.59 1.75
CA LEU A 77 28.67 19.72 0.77
C LEU A 77 28.80 18.24 1.19
N ARG A 78 30.02 17.80 1.53
CA ARG A 78 30.30 16.42 1.95
C ARG A 78 29.60 16.07 3.28
N GLN A 79 29.56 17.01 4.23
CA GLN A 79 28.78 16.84 5.46
C GLN A 79 27.29 16.66 5.17
N GLY A 80 26.70 17.55 4.38
CA GLY A 80 25.27 17.51 4.04
C GLY A 80 24.89 16.23 3.29
N VAL A 81 25.74 15.74 2.38
CA VAL A 81 25.51 14.46 1.68
C VAL A 81 25.50 13.29 2.68
N GLY A 82 26.46 13.26 3.61
CA GLY A 82 26.47 12.26 4.68
C GLY A 82 25.20 12.30 5.55
N GLU A 83 24.79 13.50 5.98
CA GLU A 83 23.58 13.71 6.80
C GLU A 83 22.30 13.32 6.04
N TYR A 84 22.22 13.61 4.74
CA TYR A 84 21.12 13.23 3.88
C TYR A 84 20.96 11.71 3.79
N HIS A 85 22.06 10.97 3.57
CA HIS A 85 22.02 9.51 3.51
C HIS A 85 21.74 8.86 4.87
N MET A 86 22.06 9.57 5.96
CA MET A 86 21.65 9.22 7.32
C MET A 86 20.18 9.54 7.63
N LYS A 87 19.43 10.10 6.67
CA LYS A 87 18.03 10.55 6.80
C LYS A 87 17.83 11.70 7.80
N ASP A 88 18.91 12.38 8.17
CA ASP A 88 18.84 13.62 8.94
C ASP A 88 18.74 14.81 7.98
N TYR A 89 17.57 14.94 7.35
CA TYR A 89 17.32 15.91 6.28
C TYR A 89 17.35 17.35 6.79
N ASP A 90 16.96 17.60 8.04
CA ASP A 90 16.99 18.93 8.66
C ASP A 90 18.43 19.42 8.86
N SER A 91 19.31 18.57 9.41
CA SER A 91 20.74 18.88 9.54
C SER A 91 21.39 19.03 8.16
N ALA A 92 21.09 18.13 7.22
CA ALA A 92 21.61 18.19 5.85
C ALA A 92 21.25 19.51 5.15
N LEU A 93 19.98 19.94 5.24
CA LEU A 93 19.49 21.19 4.68
C LEU A 93 20.26 22.41 5.23
N LYS A 94 20.53 22.41 6.54
CA LYS A 94 21.32 23.47 7.18
C LYS A 94 22.75 23.48 6.64
N SER A 95 23.42 22.33 6.61
CA SER A 95 24.78 22.17 6.09
C SER A 95 24.90 22.65 4.64
N PHE A 96 23.94 22.30 3.77
CA PHE A 96 23.94 22.76 2.38
C PHE A 96 23.71 24.27 2.24
N ARG A 97 22.85 24.87 3.06
CA ARG A 97 22.62 26.33 3.04
C ARG A 97 23.82 27.11 3.54
N GLU A 98 24.53 26.62 4.55
CA GLU A 98 25.78 27.22 5.02
C GLU A 98 26.87 27.13 3.94
N GLY A 99 27.01 25.98 3.27
CA GLY A 99 27.91 25.83 2.13
C GLY A 99 27.57 26.76 0.94
N GLN A 100 26.28 26.90 0.61
CA GLN A 100 25.82 27.79 -0.46
C GLN A 100 26.13 29.27 -0.20
N GLN A 101 26.16 29.69 1.08
CA GLN A 101 26.55 31.07 1.43
C GLN A 101 28.03 31.33 1.14
N LEU A 102 28.88 30.30 1.22
CA LEU A 102 30.31 30.39 0.94
C LEU A 102 30.60 30.26 -0.56
N ASP A 103 29.93 29.34 -1.25
CA ASP A 103 29.99 29.19 -2.71
C ASP A 103 28.59 29.16 -3.31
N SER A 104 28.15 30.32 -3.79
CA SER A 104 26.86 30.51 -4.44
C SER A 104 26.84 30.10 -5.92
N THR A 105 28.01 29.77 -6.49
CA THR A 105 28.12 29.40 -7.91
C THR A 105 27.93 27.91 -8.14
N ASP A 106 28.23 27.09 -7.13
CA ASP A 106 28.04 25.65 -7.22
C ASP A 106 26.55 25.26 -7.17
N THR A 107 26.05 24.78 -8.31
CA THR A 107 24.68 24.30 -8.46
C THR A 107 24.37 23.05 -7.64
N ALA A 108 25.39 22.31 -7.17
CA ALA A 108 25.20 21.12 -6.35
C ALA A 108 24.43 21.43 -5.06
N PHE A 109 24.71 22.56 -4.42
CA PHE A 109 23.99 22.98 -3.21
C PHE A 109 22.50 23.16 -3.47
N THR A 110 22.12 23.83 -4.56
CA THR A 110 20.71 24.05 -4.91
C THR A 110 19.98 22.73 -5.15
N ILE A 111 20.61 21.79 -5.86
CA ILE A 111 20.05 20.46 -6.13
C ILE A 111 19.84 19.69 -4.82
N TRP A 112 20.83 19.70 -3.93
CA TRP A 112 20.74 19.00 -2.65
C TRP A 112 19.76 19.63 -1.67
N ILE A 113 19.67 20.97 -1.63
CA ILE A 113 18.66 21.70 -0.85
C ILE A 113 17.25 21.30 -1.29
N GLN A 114 16.98 21.29 -2.60
CA GLN A 114 15.68 20.88 -3.12
C GLN A 114 15.36 19.43 -2.74
N ARG A 115 16.32 18.51 -2.86
CA ARG A 115 16.15 17.10 -2.45
C ARG A 115 15.86 16.95 -0.96
N CYS A 116 16.47 17.76 -0.11
CA CYS A 116 16.19 17.76 1.33
C CYS A 116 14.77 18.26 1.61
N GLU A 117 14.35 19.36 0.98
CA GLU A 117 13.01 19.92 1.15
C GLU A 117 11.92 18.95 0.68
N GLU A 118 12.12 18.26 -0.45
CA GLU A 118 11.23 17.20 -0.93
C GLU A 118 11.14 16.04 0.06
N ALA A 119 12.29 15.59 0.60
CA ALA A 119 12.33 14.49 1.58
C ALA A 119 11.66 14.86 2.91
N ILE A 120 11.86 16.09 3.40
CA ILE A 120 11.19 16.62 4.60
C ILE A 120 9.68 16.71 4.36
N ASN A 121 9.24 17.26 3.23
CA ASN A 121 7.82 17.39 2.89
C ASN A 121 7.14 16.03 2.74
N ALA A 122 7.80 15.04 2.12
CA ALA A 122 7.30 13.67 2.06
C ALA A 122 7.20 13.03 3.45
N GLY A 123 8.19 13.27 4.32
CA GLY A 123 8.15 12.82 5.72
C GLY A 123 7.03 13.48 6.53
N LEU A 124 6.74 14.76 6.29
CA LEU A 124 5.62 15.47 6.91
C LEU A 124 4.26 14.97 6.40
N GLN A 125 4.14 14.70 5.11
CA GLN A 125 2.92 14.13 4.53
C GLN A 125 2.62 12.75 5.14
N ASN A 126 3.63 11.88 5.23
CA ASN A 126 3.49 10.58 5.89
C ASN A 126 3.16 10.71 7.38
N LYS A 127 3.73 11.71 8.09
CA LYS A 127 3.37 12.00 9.49
C LYS A 127 1.97 12.57 9.65
N VAL A 128 1.44 13.31 8.67
CA VAL A 128 0.05 13.78 8.66
C VAL A 128 -0.89 12.60 8.44
N ASP A 129 -0.53 11.67 7.55
CA ASP A 129 -1.27 10.44 7.31
C ASP A 129 -1.23 9.51 8.54
N ASP A 130 -0.08 9.38 9.22
CA ASP A 130 0.07 8.61 10.46
C ASP A 130 -0.61 9.28 11.68
N ASN A 131 -0.60 10.62 11.78
CA ASN A 131 -1.36 11.33 12.82
C ASN A 131 -2.87 11.26 12.59
N GLN A 132 -3.33 11.14 11.34
CA GLN A 132 -4.75 10.87 11.05
C GLN A 132 -5.17 9.45 11.48
N ILE A 133 -4.24 8.50 11.51
CA ILE A 133 -4.45 7.13 11.99
C ILE A 133 -4.44 7.07 13.53
N LEU A 134 -3.59 7.86 14.21
CA LEU A 134 -3.46 7.84 15.68
C LEU A 134 -4.42 8.79 16.44
N GLN A 135 -5.04 9.78 15.79
CA GLN A 135 -6.08 10.64 16.42
C GLN A 135 -7.50 10.05 16.41
N HIS A 136 -7.69 8.79 16.02
CA HIS A 136 -8.97 8.08 16.11
C HIS A 136 -9.16 7.32 17.43
N GLN A 137 -8.81 7.92 18.57
CA GLN A 137 -9.40 7.55 19.86
C GLN A 137 -9.86 8.81 20.61
N SER A 138 -11.14 8.78 20.99
CA SER A 138 -11.96 9.80 21.68
C SER A 138 -12.44 11.04 20.89
N LYS A 139 -13.11 10.85 19.75
CA LYS A 139 -14.22 11.73 19.34
C LYS A 139 -15.51 10.89 19.29
N PRO A 140 -16.67 11.41 19.72
CA PRO A 140 -17.94 10.68 19.58
C PRO A 140 -18.12 10.30 18.11
N PRO A 141 -18.77 9.16 17.82
CA PRO A 141 -18.84 8.63 16.47
C PRO A 141 -19.51 9.67 15.56
N LYS A 142 -18.72 10.34 14.72
CA LYS A 142 -19.24 11.16 13.63
C LYS A 142 -20.19 10.26 12.85
N ILE A 143 -21.47 10.62 12.92
CA ILE A 143 -22.53 9.95 12.18
C ILE A 143 -22.11 9.92 10.71
N LYS A 144 -21.85 8.71 10.21
CA LYS A 144 -21.38 8.50 8.85
C LYS A 144 -22.52 8.82 7.89
N HIS A 145 -22.24 9.59 6.85
CA HIS A 145 -23.14 9.73 5.72
C HIS A 145 -22.41 9.33 4.43
N ASP A 146 -23.16 8.75 3.50
CA ASP A 146 -22.69 8.33 2.18
C ASP A 146 -23.65 8.88 1.13
N TRP A 147 -23.22 8.98 -0.11
CA TRP A 147 -24.09 9.40 -1.20
C TRP A 147 -23.82 8.63 -2.47
N TYR A 148 -24.89 8.40 -3.22
CA TYR A 148 -24.82 7.84 -4.55
C TYR A 148 -25.83 8.56 -5.44
N GLN A 149 -25.74 8.33 -6.73
CA GLN A 149 -26.60 8.99 -7.69
C GLN A 149 -27.09 8.00 -8.74
N THR A 150 -28.29 8.28 -9.22
CA THR A 150 -28.87 7.69 -10.42
C THR A 150 -28.89 8.76 -11.51
N GLU A 151 -29.35 8.42 -12.70
CA GLU A 151 -29.53 9.38 -13.80
C GLU A 151 -30.44 10.54 -13.40
N SER A 152 -31.46 10.27 -12.57
CA SER A 152 -32.53 11.23 -12.26
C SER A 152 -32.52 11.77 -10.82
N HIS A 153 -31.79 11.14 -9.90
CA HIS A 153 -31.80 11.48 -8.48
C HIS A 153 -30.42 11.40 -7.85
N VAL A 154 -30.18 12.21 -6.82
CA VAL A 154 -29.05 12.09 -5.89
C VAL A 154 -29.61 11.59 -4.56
N ILE A 155 -28.97 10.58 -3.98
CA ILE A 155 -29.41 9.96 -2.72
C ILE A 155 -28.29 10.12 -1.70
N VAL A 156 -28.59 10.78 -0.58
CA VAL A 156 -27.70 10.90 0.58
C VAL A 156 -28.26 10.02 1.70
N THR A 157 -27.42 9.14 2.25
CA THR A 157 -27.78 8.23 3.33
C THR A 157 -27.00 8.60 4.58
N ILE A 158 -27.70 8.91 5.66
CA ILE A 158 -27.11 9.26 6.96
C ILE A 158 -27.34 8.09 7.93
N MET A 159 -26.27 7.48 8.42
CA MET A 159 -26.31 6.28 9.27
C MET A 159 -26.60 6.66 10.73
N LEU A 160 -27.89 6.82 11.02
CA LEU A 160 -28.43 7.20 12.33
C LEU A 160 -29.34 6.09 12.88
N LYS A 161 -28.99 5.56 14.05
CA LYS A 161 -29.81 4.54 14.75
C LYS A 161 -30.86 5.24 15.62
N ASN A 162 -32.09 4.72 15.63
CA ASN A 162 -33.20 5.16 16.48
C ASN A 162 -33.64 6.62 16.29
N ALA A 163 -33.52 7.19 15.09
CA ALA A 163 -34.11 8.50 14.79
C ALA A 163 -35.65 8.38 14.68
N LYS A 164 -36.39 9.21 15.42
CA LYS A 164 -37.85 9.32 15.26
C LYS A 164 -38.16 10.34 14.17
N LYS A 165 -39.29 10.16 13.48
CA LYS A 165 -39.72 11.06 12.40
C LYS A 165 -39.97 12.49 12.87
N ASP A 166 -40.44 12.67 14.11
CA ASP A 166 -40.74 13.98 14.69
C ASP A 166 -39.48 14.77 15.11
N ASP A 167 -38.35 14.07 15.25
CA ASP A 167 -37.07 14.65 15.70
C ASP A 167 -36.15 15.01 14.54
N VAL A 168 -36.58 14.80 13.29
CA VAL A 168 -35.81 15.04 12.06
C VAL A 168 -36.45 16.18 11.28
N ASN A 169 -35.69 17.25 11.07
CA ASN A 169 -36.06 18.38 10.23
C ASN A 169 -35.09 18.49 9.05
N ILE A 170 -35.61 18.42 7.83
CA ILE A 170 -34.82 18.49 6.60
C ILE A 170 -35.36 19.62 5.75
N GLN A 171 -34.49 20.57 5.42
CA GLN A 171 -34.79 21.70 4.54
C GLN A 171 -34.02 21.56 3.22
N PHE A 172 -34.77 21.61 2.12
CA PHE A 172 -34.23 21.56 0.77
C PHE A 172 -34.17 22.97 0.19
N SER A 173 -32.99 23.37 -0.27
CA SER A 173 -32.78 24.58 -1.06
C SER A 173 -32.23 24.20 -2.44
N GLU A 174 -32.29 25.11 -3.41
CA GLU A 174 -31.83 24.81 -4.78
C GLU A 174 -30.38 24.30 -4.84
N LYS A 175 -29.50 24.78 -3.95
CA LYS A 175 -28.08 24.40 -3.89
C LYS A 175 -27.60 24.02 -2.49
N GLU A 176 -28.50 23.89 -1.53
CA GLU A 176 -28.12 23.58 -0.15
C GLU A 176 -29.10 22.56 0.44
N LEU A 177 -28.60 21.71 1.32
CA LEU A 177 -29.39 20.79 2.13
C LEU A 177 -28.98 20.97 3.59
N ASP A 178 -29.96 21.32 4.41
CA ASP A 178 -29.79 21.40 5.85
C ASP A 178 -30.58 20.28 6.52
N VAL A 179 -29.88 19.43 7.26
CA VAL A 179 -30.44 18.30 7.99
C VAL A 179 -30.17 18.49 9.47
N PHE A 180 -31.24 18.62 10.24
CA PHE A 180 -31.21 18.72 11.69
C PHE A 180 -31.87 17.47 12.27
N VAL A 181 -31.14 16.76 13.13
CA VAL A 181 -31.65 15.59 13.84
C VAL A 181 -31.41 15.77 15.32
N ARG A 182 -32.50 15.87 16.08
CA ARG A 182 -32.46 15.94 17.54
C ARG A 182 -32.21 14.53 18.07
N LEU A 183 -31.07 14.32 18.73
CA LEU A 183 -30.73 13.03 19.31
C LEU A 183 -31.09 13.03 20.79
N SER A 184 -31.51 11.88 21.30
CA SER A 184 -31.76 11.69 22.75
C SER A 184 -30.46 11.55 23.56
N SER A 185 -29.33 11.38 22.87
CA SER A 185 -27.98 11.48 23.41
C SER A 185 -27.49 12.92 23.22
N GLU A 186 -26.80 13.49 24.21
CA GLU A 186 -26.52 14.92 24.48
C GLU A 186 -26.06 15.85 23.33
N GLU A 187 -25.81 15.37 22.09
CA GLU A 187 -25.39 16.20 20.96
C GLU A 187 -26.40 16.12 19.80
N ASP A 188 -27.01 17.27 19.45
CA ASP A 188 -27.85 17.41 18.27
C ASP A 188 -26.98 17.28 16.99
N TYR A 189 -27.47 16.53 16.00
CA TYR A 189 -26.77 16.35 14.73
C TYR A 189 -27.24 17.36 13.70
N ASN A 190 -26.31 18.15 13.18
CA ASN A 190 -26.53 19.10 12.09
C ASN A 190 -25.60 18.76 10.92
N LEU A 191 -26.18 18.50 9.75
CA LEU A 191 -25.45 18.33 8.49
C LEU A 191 -25.91 19.38 7.49
N LYS A 192 -24.99 20.26 7.13
CA LYS A 192 -25.18 21.26 6.07
C LYS A 192 -24.33 20.89 4.86
N LEU A 193 -24.98 20.57 3.75
CA LEU A 193 -24.33 20.27 2.46
C LEU A 193 -24.56 21.41 1.46
N HIS A 194 -23.51 21.84 0.78
CA HIS A 194 -23.61 22.85 -0.30
C HIS A 194 -23.36 22.18 -1.64
N PHE A 195 -24.40 22.02 -2.44
CA PHE A 195 -24.33 21.29 -3.71
C PHE A 195 -23.66 22.11 -4.80
N LEU A 196 -22.83 21.40 -5.58
CA LEU A 196 -22.24 21.97 -6.79
C LEU A 196 -23.30 22.21 -7.88
N HIS A 197 -24.34 21.38 -7.91
CA HIS A 197 -25.40 21.39 -8.92
C HIS A 197 -26.76 21.66 -8.27
N SER A 198 -27.63 22.34 -9.00
CA SER A 198 -28.97 22.63 -8.51
C SER A 198 -29.82 21.34 -8.39
N ILE A 199 -30.67 21.27 -7.37
CA ILE A 199 -31.71 20.25 -7.18
C ILE A 199 -33.09 20.87 -7.39
N VAL A 200 -34.12 20.02 -7.57
CA VAL A 200 -35.52 20.43 -7.57
C VAL A 200 -36.11 20.14 -6.17
N PRO A 201 -36.24 21.14 -5.27
CA PRO A 201 -36.65 20.92 -3.89
C PRO A 201 -38.05 20.29 -3.79
N GLU A 202 -38.98 20.72 -4.64
CA GLU A 202 -40.39 20.27 -4.64
C GLU A 202 -40.57 18.77 -4.92
N GLN A 203 -39.61 18.16 -5.64
CA GLN A 203 -39.63 16.73 -5.98
C GLN A 203 -38.64 15.91 -5.14
N SER A 204 -38.01 16.55 -4.15
CA SER A 204 -37.07 15.90 -3.23
C SER A 204 -37.83 15.35 -2.02
N THR A 205 -37.48 14.13 -1.60
CA THR A 205 -38.19 13.39 -0.55
C THR A 205 -37.18 12.78 0.42
N TYR A 206 -37.58 12.52 1.66
CA TYR A 206 -36.75 11.80 2.62
C TYR A 206 -37.53 10.68 3.30
N LYS A 207 -36.80 9.65 3.76
CA LYS A 207 -37.32 8.52 4.52
C LYS A 207 -36.46 8.31 5.76
N VAL A 208 -37.10 8.37 6.92
CA VAL A 208 -36.47 8.05 8.21
C VAL A 208 -36.70 6.57 8.50
N LEU A 209 -35.64 5.79 8.59
CA LEU A 209 -35.65 4.39 8.98
C LEU A 209 -35.00 4.23 10.36
N SER A 210 -35.18 3.06 10.98
CA SER A 210 -34.62 2.77 12.31
C SER A 210 -33.09 2.74 12.36
N THR A 211 -32.43 2.52 11.21
CA THR A 211 -30.97 2.38 11.09
C THR A 211 -30.30 3.48 10.26
N LYS A 212 -31.08 4.28 9.52
CA LYS A 212 -30.58 5.32 8.61
C LYS A 212 -31.66 6.32 8.21
N ILE A 213 -31.24 7.48 7.75
CA ILE A 213 -32.09 8.47 7.08
C ILE A 213 -31.66 8.52 5.62
N GLU A 214 -32.59 8.26 4.70
CA GLU A 214 -32.36 8.34 3.26
C GLU A 214 -33.00 9.62 2.71
N ILE A 215 -32.19 10.46 2.08
CA ILE A 215 -32.61 11.73 1.49
C ILE A 215 -32.44 11.61 -0.01
N LYS A 216 -33.57 11.61 -0.74
CA LYS A 216 -33.62 11.46 -2.19
C LYS A 216 -33.96 12.80 -2.83
N MET A 217 -32.98 13.39 -3.49
CA MET A 217 -33.10 14.68 -4.17
C MET A 217 -33.25 14.50 -5.67
N LYS A 218 -34.14 15.26 -6.29
CA LYS A 218 -34.39 15.21 -7.73
C LYS A 218 -33.41 16.12 -8.46
N LYS A 219 -32.78 15.59 -9.52
CA LYS A 219 -31.94 16.39 -10.42
C LYS A 219 -32.80 17.11 -11.45
N PRO A 220 -32.50 18.37 -11.81
CA PRO A 220 -33.15 19.09 -12.90
C PRO A 220 -32.78 18.51 -14.28
N GLU A 221 -31.54 18.02 -14.42
CA GLU A 221 -31.01 17.45 -15.66
C GLU A 221 -30.35 16.09 -15.39
N ALA A 222 -30.34 15.20 -16.40
CA ALA A 222 -29.73 13.86 -16.33
C ALA A 222 -28.19 13.92 -16.39
N VAL A 223 -27.60 14.61 -15.42
CA VAL A 223 -26.17 14.93 -15.34
C VAL A 223 -25.51 14.07 -14.29
N ARG A 224 -24.31 13.55 -14.60
CA ARG A 224 -23.47 12.86 -13.63
C ARG A 224 -22.67 13.87 -12.81
N TRP A 225 -22.87 13.87 -11.50
CA TRP A 225 -22.16 14.75 -10.58
C TRP A 225 -20.80 14.12 -10.25
N GLU A 226 -19.69 14.78 -10.57
CA GLU A 226 -18.36 14.27 -10.19
C GLU A 226 -18.08 14.47 -8.68
N LYS A 227 -18.68 15.52 -8.10
CA LYS A 227 -18.63 15.82 -6.66
C LYS A 227 -20.01 16.26 -6.17
N LEU A 228 -20.35 15.89 -4.94
CA LEU A 228 -21.58 16.35 -4.28
C LEU A 228 -21.46 17.83 -3.87
N GLU A 229 -20.31 18.23 -3.34
CA GLU A 229 -20.07 19.57 -2.79
C GLU A 229 -18.99 20.36 -3.55
N GLY A 230 -19.17 21.68 -3.66
CA GLY A 230 -18.14 22.56 -4.22
C GLY A 230 -18.59 24.02 -4.40
N HIS A 231 -17.62 24.94 -4.31
CA HIS A 231 -17.81 26.37 -4.60
C HIS A 231 -17.39 26.68 -6.04
N GLY A 232 -18.36 27.08 -6.89
CA GLY A 232 -18.10 27.92 -8.06
C GLY A 232 -17.26 27.32 -9.21
N GLY A 233 -17.50 26.06 -9.59
CA GLY A 233 -16.98 25.50 -10.84
C GLY A 233 -18.08 25.38 -11.89
N SER A 234 -17.89 25.95 -13.09
CA SER A 234 -18.81 25.74 -14.21
C SER A 234 -18.92 24.26 -14.58
N PRO A 235 -20.12 23.73 -14.89
CA PRO A 235 -20.31 22.30 -15.06
C PRO A 235 -19.57 21.77 -16.30
N LYS A 236 -18.56 20.91 -16.13
CA LYS A 236 -18.19 19.95 -17.19
C LYS A 236 -19.25 18.86 -17.22
N LEU A 237 -20.34 19.14 -17.92
CA LEU A 237 -21.50 18.25 -18.07
C LEU A 237 -21.12 17.01 -18.89
N LYS A 238 -20.90 15.88 -18.22
CA LYS A 238 -20.98 14.56 -18.88
C LYS A 238 -22.42 14.07 -18.74
N GLN A 239 -23.14 14.06 -19.85
CA GLN A 239 -24.45 13.43 -19.95
C GLN A 239 -24.28 11.91 -19.77
N PHE A 240 -25.24 11.26 -19.11
CA PHE A 240 -25.34 9.81 -19.15
C PHE A 240 -25.68 9.41 -20.59
N ALA A 241 -24.67 9.04 -21.39
CA ALA A 241 -24.89 8.53 -22.73
C ALA A 241 -25.55 7.14 -22.64
N PRO A 242 -26.60 6.86 -23.43
CA PRO A 242 -27.12 5.50 -23.55
C PRO A 242 -26.03 4.62 -24.17
N VAL A 243 -25.80 3.47 -23.57
CA VAL A 243 -24.82 2.47 -24.04
C VAL A 243 -25.31 1.88 -25.36
N SER A 244 -24.87 2.48 -26.46
CA SER A 244 -24.93 1.88 -27.79
C SER A 244 -23.66 2.25 -28.53
N ASP A 245 -22.83 1.24 -28.80
CA ASP A 245 -21.70 1.27 -29.74
C ASP A 245 -20.59 2.29 -29.49
N ALA A 246 -19.82 2.06 -28.44
CA ALA A 246 -18.43 2.49 -28.42
C ALA A 246 -17.58 1.43 -27.70
N THR A 247 -16.80 0.71 -28.51
CA THR A 247 -15.67 -0.11 -28.11
C THR A 247 -14.70 0.67 -27.21
N HIS A 248 -14.91 0.62 -25.90
CA HIS A 248 -13.96 1.14 -24.93
C HIS A 248 -12.86 0.10 -24.68
N LEU A 249 -11.83 0.14 -25.53
CA LEU A 249 -10.53 -0.47 -25.23
C LEU A 249 -9.91 0.29 -24.06
N TYR A 250 -9.73 -0.42 -22.95
CA TYR A 250 -8.94 0.01 -21.80
C TYR A 250 -7.46 0.01 -22.19
N PRO A 251 -6.63 1.02 -21.85
CA PRO A 251 -5.20 0.95 -22.08
C PRO A 251 -4.61 0.00 -21.02
N SER A 252 -4.67 -1.30 -21.28
CA SER A 252 -4.02 -2.31 -20.46
C SER A 252 -2.52 -2.26 -20.73
N SER A 253 -1.72 -2.04 -19.70
CA SER A 253 -0.25 -1.96 -19.73
C SER A 253 0.46 -3.30 -19.96
N SER A 254 -0.19 -4.27 -20.61
CA SER A 254 0.37 -5.60 -20.87
C SER A 254 0.34 -5.93 -22.37
N HIS A 255 1.53 -6.05 -22.98
CA HIS A 255 1.70 -6.48 -24.38
C HIS A 255 1.46 -7.98 -24.59
N TYR A 256 0.80 -8.66 -23.66
CA TYR A 256 0.61 -10.10 -23.68
C TYR A 256 -0.85 -10.47 -23.38
N THR A 257 -1.61 -10.75 -24.44
CA THR A 257 -2.96 -11.30 -24.33
C THR A 257 -2.86 -12.80 -24.12
N ARG A 258 -2.63 -13.23 -22.87
CA ARG A 258 -2.77 -14.64 -22.52
C ARG A 258 -4.26 -14.99 -22.60
N ASN A 259 -4.63 -15.87 -23.54
CA ASN A 259 -6.01 -16.29 -23.71
C ASN A 259 -6.39 -17.27 -22.58
N TRP A 260 -6.91 -16.73 -21.49
CA TRP A 260 -7.21 -17.47 -20.27
C TRP A 260 -8.22 -18.59 -20.48
N ASP A 261 -9.17 -18.44 -21.41
CA ASP A 261 -10.11 -19.51 -21.74
C ASP A 261 -9.42 -20.74 -22.34
N LYS A 262 -8.44 -20.53 -23.22
CA LYS A 262 -7.66 -21.62 -23.81
C LYS A 262 -6.78 -22.30 -22.76
N LEU A 263 -6.24 -21.53 -21.83
CA LEU A 263 -5.39 -22.02 -20.75
C LEU A 263 -6.19 -22.85 -19.74
N VAL A 264 -7.42 -22.45 -19.44
CA VAL A 264 -8.35 -23.22 -18.59
C VAL A 264 -8.75 -24.54 -19.28
N VAL A 265 -8.88 -24.55 -20.61
CA VAL A 265 -9.13 -25.77 -21.38
C VAL A 265 -7.90 -26.68 -21.41
N GLU A 266 -6.70 -26.14 -21.65
CA GLU A 266 -5.44 -26.89 -21.62
C GLU A 266 -5.14 -27.47 -20.23
N ILE A 267 -5.34 -26.72 -19.14
CA ILE A 267 -5.20 -27.24 -17.77
C ILE A 267 -6.20 -28.37 -17.50
N LYS A 268 -7.47 -28.21 -17.92
CA LYS A 268 -8.49 -29.27 -17.75
C LYS A 268 -8.17 -30.52 -18.58
N GLU A 269 -7.53 -30.36 -19.73
CA GLU A 269 -7.07 -31.49 -20.56
C GLU A 269 -5.83 -32.14 -19.96
N GLU A 270 -4.86 -31.38 -19.44
CA GLU A 270 -3.69 -31.89 -18.70
C GLU A 270 -4.10 -32.61 -17.41
N GLU A 271 -5.01 -32.07 -16.60
CA GLU A 271 -5.56 -32.74 -15.40
C GLU A 271 -6.32 -34.04 -15.75
N LYS A 272 -6.83 -34.15 -16.98
CA LYS A 272 -7.52 -35.35 -17.47
C LYS A 272 -6.56 -36.40 -18.04
N ASN A 273 -5.40 -35.96 -18.54
CA ASN A 273 -4.38 -36.81 -19.16
C ASN A 273 -3.21 -37.15 -18.24
N GLU A 274 -3.04 -36.45 -17.11
CA GLU A 274 -2.18 -36.90 -16.02
C GLU A 274 -2.75 -38.21 -15.46
N LYS A 275 -2.07 -39.31 -15.80
CA LYS A 275 -2.21 -40.57 -15.10
C LYS A 275 -1.73 -40.35 -13.67
N LEU A 276 -2.67 -39.99 -12.79
CA LEU A 276 -2.46 -40.01 -11.35
C LEU A 276 -2.08 -41.44 -10.96
N GLU A 277 -0.79 -41.73 -10.77
CA GLU A 277 -0.33 -43.01 -10.22
C GLU A 277 -0.35 -42.95 -8.69
N GLY A 278 -0.80 -44.04 -8.06
CA GLY A 278 -0.89 -44.19 -6.61
C GLY A 278 -2.30 -43.97 -6.03
N ASP A 279 -2.37 -43.49 -4.79
CA ASP A 279 -3.60 -43.42 -3.98
C ASP A 279 -4.70 -42.52 -4.58
N ALA A 280 -4.33 -41.52 -5.38
CA ALA A 280 -5.30 -40.63 -6.04
C ALA A 280 -6.09 -41.34 -7.16
N ALA A 281 -5.47 -42.26 -7.90
CA ALA A 281 -6.16 -43.09 -8.89
C ALA A 281 -7.13 -44.07 -8.22
N LEU A 282 -6.70 -44.69 -7.13
CA LEU A 282 -7.52 -45.58 -6.31
C LEU A 282 -8.72 -44.85 -5.71
N ASN A 283 -8.52 -43.66 -5.16
CA ASN A 283 -9.61 -42.83 -4.63
C ASN A 283 -10.62 -42.45 -5.72
N LYS A 284 -10.16 -42.13 -6.93
CA LYS A 284 -11.04 -41.84 -8.07
C LYS A 284 -11.83 -43.06 -8.51
N LEU A 285 -11.20 -44.25 -8.50
CA LEU A 285 -11.86 -45.52 -8.75
C LEU A 285 -12.94 -45.82 -7.69
N PHE A 286 -12.66 -45.58 -6.40
CA PHE A 286 -13.64 -45.77 -5.34
C PHE A 286 -14.81 -44.79 -5.43
N GLN A 287 -14.56 -43.53 -5.80
CA GLN A 287 -15.63 -42.55 -6.06
C GLN A 287 -16.52 -43.00 -7.21
N GLN A 288 -15.95 -43.55 -8.28
CA GLN A 288 -16.70 -44.08 -9.41
C GLN A 288 -17.51 -45.33 -9.05
N ILE A 289 -16.95 -46.26 -8.27
CA ILE A 289 -17.69 -47.44 -7.77
C ILE A 289 -18.82 -47.01 -6.84
N TYR A 290 -18.63 -45.95 -6.05
CA TYR A 290 -19.70 -45.42 -5.20
C TYR A 290 -20.79 -44.71 -6.00
N SER A 291 -20.44 -43.95 -7.06
CA SER A 291 -21.43 -43.29 -7.91
C SER A 291 -22.27 -44.28 -8.70
N ASP A 292 -21.62 -45.31 -9.25
CA ASP A 292 -22.23 -46.29 -10.16
C ASP A 292 -22.83 -47.50 -9.41
N GLY A 293 -22.51 -47.66 -8.13
CA GLY A 293 -22.95 -48.76 -7.29
C GLY A 293 -24.42 -48.70 -6.89
N THR A 294 -25.04 -49.87 -6.74
CA THR A 294 -26.38 -50.03 -6.17
C THR A 294 -26.39 -49.63 -4.69
N ASP A 295 -27.56 -49.34 -4.12
CA ASP A 295 -27.67 -48.89 -2.73
C ASP A 295 -27.09 -49.90 -1.72
N GLU A 296 -27.10 -51.20 -2.05
CA GLU A 296 -26.44 -52.24 -1.24
C GLU A 296 -24.91 -52.10 -1.23
N VAL A 297 -24.31 -51.77 -2.38
CA VAL A 297 -22.86 -51.53 -2.51
C VAL A 297 -22.45 -50.29 -1.72
N LYS A 298 -23.21 -49.20 -1.84
CA LYS A 298 -22.97 -47.97 -1.06
C LYS A 298 -23.07 -48.23 0.44
N ARG A 299 -24.05 -49.05 0.85
CA ARG A 299 -24.24 -49.42 2.25
C ARG A 299 -23.07 -50.27 2.77
N ALA A 300 -22.58 -51.20 1.95
CA ALA A 300 -21.40 -52.02 2.27
C ALA A 300 -20.15 -51.18 2.45
N MET A 301 -19.90 -50.27 1.50
CA MET A 301 -18.75 -49.38 1.51
C MET A 301 -18.77 -48.46 2.72
N ASN A 302 -19.92 -47.82 3.01
CA ASN A 302 -20.05 -46.93 4.15
C ASN A 302 -19.85 -47.69 5.48
N LYS A 303 -20.45 -48.88 5.63
CA LYS A 303 -20.31 -49.68 6.85
C LYS A 303 -18.88 -50.14 7.06
N SER A 304 -18.23 -50.70 6.03
CA SER A 304 -16.85 -51.18 6.14
C SER A 304 -15.87 -50.04 6.41
N PHE A 305 -16.04 -48.90 5.75
CA PHE A 305 -15.20 -47.73 5.93
C PHE A 305 -15.32 -47.15 7.34
N MET A 306 -16.55 -47.01 7.84
CA MET A 306 -16.79 -46.50 9.19
C MET A 306 -16.27 -47.45 10.29
N GLU A 307 -16.50 -48.76 10.15
CA GLU A 307 -16.08 -49.74 11.17
C GLU A 307 -14.56 -49.96 11.20
N SER A 308 -13.90 -49.88 10.04
CA SER A 308 -12.44 -50.01 9.91
C SER A 308 -11.67 -48.70 10.14
N GLY A 309 -12.34 -47.61 10.49
CA GLY A 309 -11.68 -46.31 10.68
C GLY A 309 -11.06 -45.73 9.41
N GLY A 310 -11.59 -46.11 8.24
CA GLY A 310 -11.13 -45.65 6.93
C GLY A 310 -10.02 -46.48 6.29
N THR A 311 -9.66 -47.63 6.87
CA THR A 311 -8.56 -48.47 6.37
C THR A 311 -9.01 -49.58 5.41
N VAL A 312 -10.26 -50.03 5.50
CA VAL A 312 -10.78 -51.16 4.70
C VAL A 312 -12.09 -50.78 4.01
N LEU A 313 -12.16 -50.99 2.70
CA LEU A 313 -13.35 -50.75 1.87
C LEU A 313 -13.80 -52.04 1.18
N SER A 314 -15.05 -52.45 1.42
CA SER A 314 -15.66 -53.63 0.80
C SER A 314 -16.97 -53.29 0.12
N THR A 315 -17.21 -53.87 -1.05
CA THR A 315 -18.41 -53.64 -1.87
C THR A 315 -19.49 -54.71 -1.69
N ASN A 316 -19.25 -55.76 -0.89
CA ASN A 316 -20.16 -56.89 -0.74
C ASN A 316 -20.96 -56.84 0.56
N TRP A 317 -22.23 -56.40 0.48
CA TRP A 317 -23.12 -56.26 1.64
C TRP A 317 -23.42 -57.57 2.36
N SER A 318 -23.49 -58.70 1.65
CA SER A 318 -23.83 -60.00 2.25
C SER A 318 -22.80 -60.47 3.29
N ASP A 319 -21.56 -60.01 3.12
CA ASP A 319 -20.42 -60.33 3.97
C ASP A 319 -20.28 -59.30 5.10
N VAL A 320 -20.09 -58.01 4.76
CA VAL A 320 -19.91 -56.94 5.77
C VAL A 320 -21.19 -56.60 6.54
N GLY A 321 -22.36 -56.99 6.05
CA GLY A 321 -23.62 -56.81 6.77
C GLY A 321 -23.67 -57.61 8.07
N LYS A 322 -23.06 -58.81 8.09
CA LYS A 322 -23.13 -59.75 9.22
C LYS A 322 -21.90 -59.72 10.13
N ARG A 323 -20.72 -59.42 9.60
CA ARG A 323 -19.46 -59.35 10.37
C ARG A 323 -19.07 -57.89 10.66
N LYS A 324 -18.29 -57.70 11.73
CA LYS A 324 -17.64 -56.41 12.02
C LYS A 324 -16.33 -56.34 11.24
N VAL A 325 -16.09 -55.23 10.56
CA VAL A 325 -14.84 -55.05 9.81
C VAL A 325 -13.76 -54.52 10.76
N GLU A 326 -12.65 -55.25 10.87
CA GLU A 326 -11.50 -54.86 11.70
C GLU A 326 -10.64 -53.81 11.01
N VAL A 327 -9.96 -52.99 11.82
CA VAL A 327 -9.03 -51.97 11.35
C VAL A 327 -7.75 -52.66 10.89
N ASN A 328 -7.38 -52.51 9.61
CA ASN A 328 -6.15 -53.07 9.07
C ASN A 328 -5.36 -51.96 8.35
N PRO A 329 -4.52 -51.21 9.07
CA PRO A 329 -3.78 -50.10 8.48
C PRO A 329 -2.70 -50.62 7.49
N PRO A 330 -2.28 -49.82 6.51
CA PRO A 330 -1.20 -50.17 5.58
C PRO A 330 0.11 -50.49 6.33
N ASP A 331 0.97 -51.35 5.74
CA ASP A 331 2.16 -51.92 6.40
C ASP A 331 3.13 -50.91 7.02
N ASP A 332 3.12 -49.65 6.58
CA ASP A 332 3.96 -48.55 7.09
C ASP A 332 3.27 -47.66 8.16
N MET A 333 2.06 -48.01 8.64
CA MET A 333 1.30 -47.18 9.59
C MET A 333 0.68 -47.98 10.75
N GLU A 334 0.89 -47.53 11.99
CA GLU A 334 0.24 -48.10 13.18
C GLU A 334 -1.05 -47.35 13.53
N TRP A 335 -2.15 -48.08 13.73
CA TRP A 335 -3.41 -47.50 14.18
C TRP A 335 -3.32 -47.05 15.64
N LYS A 336 -3.38 -45.73 15.87
CA LYS A 336 -3.39 -45.16 17.21
C LYS A 336 -4.80 -44.80 17.64
N LYS A 337 -5.31 -45.49 18.67
CA LYS A 337 -6.60 -45.19 19.32
C LYS A 337 -6.39 -44.03 20.30
N PHE A 338 -6.99 -42.87 20.02
CA PHE A 338 -6.98 -41.71 20.91
C PHE A 338 -8.16 -41.72 21.87
#